data_AF-A0A432SXS0-F1
#
_entry.id   AF-A0A432SXS0-F1
#
_cell.length_a   1.000
_cell.length_b   1.000
_cell.length_c   1.000
_cell.angle_alpha   90.00
_cell.angle_beta   90.00
_cell.angle_gamma   90.00
#
_symmetry.space_group_name_H-M   'P 1'
#
loop_
_entity.id
_entity.type
_entity.pdbx_description
1 polymer ?
#
loop_
_entity_poly.entity_id
_entity_poly.type
_entity_poly.pdbx_seq_one_letter_code
_entity_poly.pdbx_strand_id
1 'polypeptide(L)'
;MFKNVASEVMTVCDKNNDNFIALDELVPESKWDLSQRSYKQCFLREDEFKSMDKNKDNLLSIQEYLSFFESADSKYKGMLSSHKEELDSFKDTLTLCDKNKDGQLTLVEFTSNQCHMSSDMFLNYSASYQKSFEIAKVTKLPPRLSIGRDEDKLDINAMDGLPKEAQVGILFSMCDTNKDMRLIVEEAQNCKLNMEIFDTFDYDKSTSIDKNDIAMISREEEFNRVDLNQNKKIDLEEFSKSQRRGF
;
A
#
# COMPACT_ATOMS: atom_id res chain seq x y z
N MET A 1 -1.18 19.59 8.50
CA MET A 1 -0.85 19.59 7.08
C MET A 1 0.66 19.64 6.86
N PHE A 2 1.34 20.72 7.24
CA PHE A 2 2.80 20.82 7.10
C PHE A 2 3.60 19.78 7.92
N LYS A 3 3.07 19.34 9.08
CA LYS A 3 3.71 18.35 9.97
C LYS A 3 4.01 17.00 9.30
N ASN A 4 3.23 16.55 8.32
CA ASN A 4 3.41 15.23 7.70
C ASN A 4 4.55 15.24 6.67
N VAL A 5 4.64 16.30 5.84
CA VAL A 5 5.74 16.49 4.88
C VAL A 5 7.07 16.70 5.60
N ALA A 6 7.07 17.52 6.64
CA ALA A 6 8.26 17.70 7.47
C ALA A 6 8.67 16.38 8.15
N SER A 7 7.72 15.57 8.64
CA SER A 7 8.01 14.26 9.21
C SER A 7 8.62 13.28 8.20
N GLU A 8 8.18 13.27 6.94
CA GLU A 8 8.79 12.46 5.89
C GLU A 8 10.22 12.89 5.59
N VAL A 9 10.47 14.20 5.50
CA VAL A 9 11.81 14.73 5.26
C VAL A 9 12.74 14.40 6.42
N MET A 10 12.28 14.56 7.67
CA MET A 10 13.06 14.15 8.84
C MET A 10 13.39 12.65 8.76
N THR A 11 12.42 11.78 8.44
CA THR A 11 12.66 10.32 8.35
C THR A 11 13.76 9.93 7.35
N VAL A 12 14.02 10.78 6.34
CA VAL A 12 14.99 10.50 5.28
C VAL A 12 16.32 11.25 5.48
N CYS A 13 16.26 12.44 6.07
CA CYS A 13 17.40 13.33 6.24
C CYS A 13 18.07 13.21 7.61
N ASP A 14 17.31 12.95 8.68
CA ASP A 14 17.80 12.71 10.04
C ASP A 14 18.26 11.25 10.14
N LYS A 15 19.54 11.01 9.84
CA LYS A 15 20.11 9.66 9.74
C LYS A 15 20.40 9.09 11.12
N ASN A 16 20.69 9.95 12.10
CA ASN A 16 21.04 9.55 13.45
C ASN A 16 19.81 9.50 14.40
N ASN A 17 18.64 9.93 13.92
CA ASN A 17 17.35 10.00 14.64
C ASN A 17 17.40 10.91 15.88
N ASP A 18 18.15 12.00 15.84
CA ASP A 18 18.24 12.97 16.94
C ASP A 18 17.16 14.08 16.88
N ASN A 19 16.29 14.03 15.87
CA ASN A 19 15.25 15.02 15.53
C ASN A 19 15.77 16.34 14.98
N PHE A 20 17.03 16.37 14.53
CA PHE A 20 17.62 17.46 13.77
C PHE A 20 18.19 16.91 12.48
N ILE A 21 18.35 17.78 11.48
CA ILE A 21 19.16 17.47 10.31
C ILE A 21 20.45 18.25 10.48
N ALA A 22 21.59 17.56 10.52
CA ALA A 22 22.89 18.18 10.52
C ALA A 22 23.44 18.32 9.10
N LEU A 23 24.34 19.29 8.89
CA LEU A 23 24.89 19.57 7.56
C LEU A 23 25.65 18.36 6.96
N ASP A 24 26.29 17.55 7.81
CA ASP A 24 27.02 16.35 7.41
C ASP A 24 26.11 15.16 7.06
N GLU A 25 24.82 15.24 7.40
CA GLU A 25 23.81 14.27 6.97
C GLU A 25 23.35 14.51 5.53
N LEU A 26 23.57 15.70 4.99
CA LEU A 26 23.23 16.05 3.61
C LEU A 26 24.10 15.28 2.63
N VAL A 27 23.47 14.77 1.56
CA VAL A 27 24.20 14.13 0.48
C VAL A 27 24.53 15.19 -0.58
N PRO A 28 25.81 15.34 -1.00
CA PRO A 28 26.18 16.30 -2.03
C PRO A 28 25.42 16.06 -3.34
N GLU A 29 25.04 17.12 -4.04
CA GLU A 29 24.28 17.03 -5.31
C GLU A 29 24.91 16.11 -6.35
N SER A 30 26.25 16.11 -6.42
CA SER A 30 27.02 15.22 -7.31
C SER A 30 26.80 13.72 -7.06
N LYS A 31 26.23 13.35 -5.92
CA LYS A 31 25.92 11.98 -5.51
C LYS A 31 24.41 11.72 -5.44
N TRP A 32 23.59 12.61 -5.99
CA TRP A 32 22.15 12.41 -6.07
C TRP A 32 21.84 11.36 -7.15
N ASP A 33 21.20 10.29 -6.75
CA ASP A 33 20.67 9.31 -7.70
C ASP A 33 19.29 9.76 -8.18
N LEU A 34 19.27 10.52 -9.28
CA LEU A 34 18.03 11.02 -9.88
C LEU A 34 17.18 9.92 -10.52
N SER A 35 17.73 8.71 -10.70
CA SER A 35 16.96 7.52 -11.13
C SER A 35 16.17 6.92 -9.96
N GLN A 36 16.67 7.11 -8.75
CA GLN A 36 15.99 6.87 -7.48
C GLN A 36 15.28 8.15 -7.03
N ARG A 37 14.23 8.59 -7.75
CA ARG A 37 13.21 9.49 -7.18
C ARG A 37 12.42 8.84 -6.01
N SER A 38 13.00 7.83 -5.37
CA SER A 38 12.51 7.21 -4.16
C SER A 38 12.95 8.05 -2.97
N TYR A 39 12.08 8.11 -1.98
CA TYR A 39 12.22 8.83 -0.72
C TYR A 39 13.33 8.23 0.19
N LYS A 40 14.42 7.70 -0.38
CA LYS A 40 15.55 7.09 0.34
C LYS A 40 16.75 8.03 0.47
N GLN A 41 16.74 9.18 -0.20
CA GLN A 41 17.82 10.14 -0.17
C GLN A 41 17.33 11.52 0.24
N CYS A 42 18.08 12.16 1.14
CA CYS A 42 17.83 13.54 1.52
C CYS A 42 18.20 14.47 0.35
N PHE A 43 17.19 15.08 -0.27
CA PHE A 43 17.36 16.05 -1.36
C PHE A 43 17.45 17.50 -0.86
N LEU A 44 17.83 17.70 0.39
CA LEU A 44 18.03 19.03 0.96
C LEU A 44 19.43 19.54 0.58
N ARG A 45 19.48 20.69 -0.11
CA ARG A 45 20.75 21.31 -0.50
C ARG A 45 21.36 22.12 0.63
N GLU A 46 22.68 22.30 0.59
CA GLU A 46 23.40 23.07 1.59
C GLU A 46 22.96 24.56 1.62
N ASP A 47 22.64 25.16 0.48
CA ASP A 47 22.15 26.53 0.41
C ASP A 47 20.73 26.66 0.99
N GLU A 48 19.87 25.68 0.71
CA GLU A 48 18.54 25.57 1.31
C GLU A 48 18.64 25.38 2.83
N PHE A 49 19.48 24.45 3.29
CA PHE A 49 19.76 24.22 4.71
C PHE A 49 20.14 25.52 5.42
N LYS A 50 21.14 26.23 4.90
CA LYS A 50 21.60 27.52 5.49
C LYS A 50 20.53 28.61 5.46
N SER A 51 19.60 28.55 4.51
CA SER A 51 18.48 29.49 4.44
C SER A 51 17.35 29.18 5.44
N MET A 52 17.23 27.90 5.82
CA MET A 52 16.25 27.36 6.75
C MET A 52 16.74 27.47 8.21
N ASP A 53 18.02 27.20 8.47
CA ASP A 53 18.69 27.34 9.77
C ASP A 53 18.71 28.82 10.21
N LYS A 54 17.71 29.23 10.99
CA LYS A 54 17.50 30.64 11.37
C LYS A 54 18.37 31.01 12.56
N ASN A 55 18.56 30.09 13.49
CA ASN A 55 19.32 30.32 14.70
C ASN A 55 20.84 30.14 14.49
N LYS A 56 21.25 29.57 13.33
CA LYS A 56 22.64 29.33 12.91
C LYS A 56 23.39 28.37 13.82
N ASP A 57 22.69 27.39 14.37
CA ASP A 57 23.32 26.35 15.19
C ASP A 57 23.86 25.17 14.35
N ASN A 58 23.68 25.21 13.03
CA ASN A 58 24.00 24.15 12.06
C ASN A 58 23.19 22.86 12.28
N LEU A 59 22.04 22.96 12.94
CA LEU A 59 21.08 21.89 13.16
C LEU A 59 19.71 22.35 12.70
N LEU A 60 19.21 21.78 11.62
CA LEU A 60 17.91 22.15 11.12
C LEU A 60 16.81 21.43 11.91
N SER A 61 16.09 22.18 12.74
CA SER A 61 14.92 21.66 13.46
C SER A 61 13.70 21.51 12.55
N ILE A 62 12.76 20.65 12.94
CA ILE A 62 11.48 20.52 12.23
C ILE A 62 10.72 21.85 12.17
N GLN A 63 10.82 22.69 13.21
CA GLN A 63 10.20 24.01 13.24
C GLN A 63 10.82 24.95 12.22
N GLU A 64 12.15 24.99 12.10
CA GLU A 64 12.83 25.83 11.11
C GLU A 64 12.54 25.39 9.68
N TYR A 65 12.53 24.07 9.47
CA TYR A 65 12.11 23.48 8.19
C TYR A 65 10.68 23.93 7.84
N LEU A 66 9.72 23.80 8.77
CA LEU A 66 8.33 24.22 8.57
C LEU A 66 8.20 25.73 8.32
N SER A 67 8.93 26.54 9.11
CA SER A 67 8.91 28.00 9.04
C SER A 67 9.33 28.51 7.67
N PHE A 68 10.28 27.81 7.03
CA PHE A 68 10.72 28.12 5.68
C PHE A 68 9.59 27.96 4.66
N PHE A 69 8.80 26.88 4.72
CA PHE A 69 7.68 26.69 3.79
C PHE A 69 6.48 27.58 4.08
N GLU A 70 6.27 27.98 5.33
CA GLU A 70 5.25 28.97 5.70
C GLU A 70 5.59 30.38 5.21
N SER A 71 6.89 30.71 5.11
CA SER A 71 7.38 32.02 4.66
C SER A 71 7.82 32.07 3.20
N ALA A 72 7.98 30.93 2.54
CA ALA A 72 8.40 30.85 1.14
C ALA A 72 7.31 31.34 0.18
N ASP A 73 7.70 32.24 -0.72
CA ASP A 73 6.85 32.83 -1.74
C ASP A 73 6.27 31.75 -2.69
N SER A 74 5.22 32.12 -3.44
CA SER A 74 4.32 31.28 -4.27
C SER A 74 4.89 30.06 -5.02
N LYS A 75 6.19 30.01 -5.28
CA LYS A 75 6.93 28.92 -5.94
C LYS A 75 6.91 27.59 -5.17
N TYR A 76 6.91 27.59 -3.84
CA TYR A 76 6.94 26.35 -3.03
C TYR A 76 5.55 25.91 -2.52
N LYS A 77 4.54 26.78 -2.59
CA LYS A 77 3.13 26.42 -2.28
C LYS A 77 2.57 25.34 -3.21
N GLY A 78 2.99 25.32 -4.47
CA GLY A 78 2.54 24.33 -5.47
C GLY A 78 2.94 22.88 -5.15
N MET A 79 4.03 22.68 -4.41
CA MET A 79 4.51 21.36 -3.98
C MET A 79 3.77 20.85 -2.73
N LEU A 80 3.09 21.75 -2.00
CA LEU A 80 2.29 21.47 -0.81
C LEU A 80 0.80 21.30 -1.13
N SER A 81 0.28 22.05 -2.11
CA SER A 81 -1.08 21.83 -2.64
C SER A 81 -1.19 20.45 -3.28
N SER A 82 -0.15 20.02 -4.00
CA SER A 82 -0.13 18.70 -4.65
C SER A 82 -0.22 17.55 -3.66
N HIS A 83 0.37 17.63 -2.47
CA HIS A 83 0.32 16.52 -1.51
C HIS A 83 -1.06 16.33 -0.87
N LYS A 84 -1.79 17.43 -0.62
CA LYS A 84 -3.19 17.33 -0.16
C LYS A 84 -4.07 16.76 -1.25
N GLU A 85 -3.93 17.29 -2.46
CA GLU A 85 -4.68 16.85 -3.62
C GLU A 85 -4.38 15.37 -3.93
N GLU A 86 -3.13 14.94 -3.78
CA GLU A 86 -2.74 13.52 -3.90
C GLU A 86 -3.34 12.67 -2.78
N LEU A 87 -3.34 13.12 -1.52
CA LEU A 87 -3.96 12.38 -0.40
C LEU A 87 -5.47 12.28 -0.56
N ASP A 88 -6.14 13.36 -0.95
CA ASP A 88 -7.57 13.40 -1.20
C ASP A 88 -7.90 12.49 -2.40
N SER A 89 -7.14 12.56 -3.50
CA SER A 89 -7.29 11.66 -4.65
C SER A 89 -7.03 10.19 -4.31
N PHE A 90 -6.08 9.91 -3.42
CA PHE A 90 -5.83 8.56 -2.93
C PHE A 90 -7.00 8.05 -2.09
N LYS A 91 -7.56 8.88 -1.20
CA LYS A 91 -8.78 8.54 -0.44
C LYS A 91 -9.99 8.31 -1.34
N ASP A 92 -10.13 9.09 -2.41
CA ASP A 92 -11.17 8.86 -3.41
C ASP A 92 -10.99 7.50 -4.07
N THR A 93 -9.75 7.12 -4.41
CA THR A 93 -9.44 5.79 -4.94
C THR A 93 -9.81 4.69 -3.94
N LEU A 94 -9.43 4.84 -2.66
CA LEU A 94 -9.81 3.91 -1.60
C LEU A 94 -11.33 3.78 -1.45
N THR A 95 -12.05 4.88 -1.60
CA THR A 95 -13.52 4.89 -1.55
C THR A 95 -14.13 4.11 -2.72
N LEU A 96 -13.47 4.07 -3.88
CA LEU A 96 -13.88 3.21 -4.98
C LEU A 96 -13.61 1.72 -4.68
N CYS A 97 -12.58 1.41 -3.88
CA CYS A 97 -12.26 0.04 -3.48
C CYS A 97 -13.26 -0.54 -2.47
N ASP A 98 -13.95 0.31 -1.71
CA ASP A 98 -14.93 -0.06 -0.69
C ASP A 98 -16.24 -0.55 -1.34
N LYS A 99 -16.23 -1.82 -1.76
CA LYS A 99 -17.33 -2.47 -2.50
C LYS A 99 -18.63 -2.45 -1.68
N ASN A 100 -18.53 -2.61 -0.35
CA ASN A 100 -19.69 -2.71 0.53
C ASN A 100 -20.14 -1.34 1.11
N LYS A 101 -19.32 -0.29 0.94
CA LYS A 101 -19.57 1.10 1.37
C LYS A 101 -19.72 1.28 2.88
N ASP A 102 -19.03 0.47 3.68
CA ASP A 102 -19.04 0.57 5.14
C ASP A 102 -17.99 1.56 5.69
N GLY A 103 -17.20 2.20 4.81
CA GLY A 103 -16.18 3.16 5.14
C GLY A 103 -14.87 2.53 5.62
N GLN A 104 -14.77 1.20 5.57
CA GLN A 104 -13.60 0.42 5.91
C GLN A 104 -13.13 -0.36 4.68
N LEU A 105 -11.83 -0.63 4.64
CA LEU A 105 -11.25 -1.50 3.62
C LEU A 105 -10.70 -2.75 4.26
N THR A 106 -11.23 -3.88 3.81
CA THR A 106 -10.63 -5.21 4.03
C THR A 106 -9.48 -5.45 3.05
N LEU A 107 -8.62 -6.43 3.35
CA LEU A 107 -7.56 -6.83 2.42
C LEU A 107 -8.14 -7.25 1.06
N VAL A 108 -9.24 -7.98 1.06
CA VAL A 108 -9.94 -8.43 -0.17
C VAL A 108 -10.31 -7.24 -1.05
N GLU A 109 -10.93 -6.21 -0.48
CA GLU A 109 -11.32 -5.00 -1.21
C GLU A 109 -10.09 -4.23 -1.73
N PHE A 110 -9.05 -4.14 -0.90
CA PHE A 110 -7.81 -3.44 -1.20
C PHE A 110 -6.98 -4.11 -2.31
N THR A 111 -6.95 -5.45 -2.36
CA THR A 111 -6.25 -6.20 -3.41
C THR A 111 -7.15 -6.59 -4.59
N SER A 112 -8.42 -6.18 -4.57
CA SER A 112 -9.38 -6.54 -5.60
C SER A 112 -8.95 -6.02 -6.99
N ASN A 113 -9.50 -6.62 -8.04
CA ASN A 113 -9.36 -6.14 -9.42
C ASN A 113 -9.84 -4.69 -9.63
N GLN A 114 -10.59 -4.12 -8.70
CA GLN A 114 -11.00 -2.72 -8.79
C GLN A 114 -9.96 -1.78 -8.17
N CYS A 115 -9.25 -2.25 -7.14
CA CYS A 115 -8.33 -1.45 -6.36
C CYS A 115 -6.87 -1.59 -6.80
N HIS A 116 -6.48 -2.77 -7.28
CA HIS A 116 -5.15 -3.08 -7.79
C HIS A 116 -3.99 -2.70 -6.84
N MET A 117 -4.23 -2.70 -5.53
CA MET A 117 -3.18 -2.40 -4.55
C MET A 117 -2.56 -3.69 -4.00
N SER A 118 -1.28 -3.64 -3.64
CA SER A 118 -0.58 -4.80 -3.10
C SER A 118 -0.97 -5.07 -1.65
N SER A 119 -0.85 -6.35 -1.23
CA SER A 119 -1.07 -6.72 0.16
C SER A 119 -0.06 -6.05 1.11
N ASP A 120 1.19 -5.86 0.70
CA ASP A 120 2.19 -5.14 1.51
C ASP A 120 1.77 -3.69 1.77
N MET A 121 1.15 -3.05 0.78
CA MET A 121 0.67 -1.69 0.93
C MET A 121 -0.49 -1.60 1.93
N PHE A 122 -1.28 -2.65 2.08
CA PHE A 122 -2.36 -2.74 3.07
C PHE A 122 -1.82 -2.66 4.51
N LEU A 123 -0.68 -3.28 4.79
CA LEU A 123 -0.06 -3.29 6.12
C LEU A 123 0.47 -1.92 6.57
N ASN A 124 0.58 -0.94 5.67
CA ASN A 124 0.85 0.44 6.06
C ASN A 124 -0.34 1.09 6.80
N TYR A 125 -1.54 0.53 6.64
CA TYR A 125 -2.79 1.09 7.17
C TYR A 125 -3.51 0.17 8.14
N SER A 126 -3.30 -1.14 8.03
CA SER A 126 -3.87 -2.14 8.94
C SER A 126 -2.79 -2.84 9.75
N ALA A 127 -3.10 -3.17 11.00
CA ALA A 127 -2.18 -3.89 11.88
C ALA A 127 -1.94 -5.35 11.46
N SER A 128 -2.80 -5.92 10.62
CA SER A 128 -2.74 -7.30 10.15
C SER A 128 -3.67 -7.53 8.97
N TYR A 129 -3.40 -8.53 8.12
CA TYR A 129 -4.23 -8.91 6.97
C TYR A 129 -5.69 -9.26 7.30
N GLN A 130 -5.96 -9.70 8.54
CA GLN A 130 -7.30 -10.08 9.01
C GLN A 130 -8.17 -8.88 9.44
N LYS A 131 -7.58 -7.69 9.59
CA LYS A 131 -8.28 -6.49 10.07
C LYS A 131 -8.49 -5.51 8.94
N SER A 132 -9.64 -4.84 8.93
CA SER A 132 -9.89 -3.68 8.08
C SER A 132 -9.24 -2.41 8.64
N PHE A 133 -9.15 -1.38 7.81
CA PHE A 133 -8.83 -0.02 8.26
C PHE A 133 -9.88 0.98 7.76
N GLU A 134 -10.12 2.04 8.53
CA GLU A 134 -11.05 3.11 8.14
C GLU A 134 -10.38 4.09 7.16
N ILE A 135 -11.01 4.32 6.01
CA ILE A 135 -10.48 5.24 4.97
C ILE A 135 -10.29 6.65 5.54
N ALA A 136 -11.20 7.09 6.43
CA ALA A 136 -11.13 8.39 7.07
C ALA A 136 -9.85 8.59 7.92
N LYS A 137 -9.31 7.50 8.50
CA LYS A 137 -8.11 7.51 9.34
C LYS A 137 -6.81 7.50 8.55
N VAL A 138 -6.87 7.31 7.23
CA VAL A 138 -5.70 7.46 6.36
C VAL A 138 -5.24 8.92 6.40
N THR A 139 -4.03 9.16 6.87
CA THR A 139 -3.47 10.52 7.01
C THR A 139 -2.16 10.71 6.26
N LYS A 140 -1.68 9.64 5.62
CA LYS A 140 -0.41 9.58 4.92
C LYS A 140 -0.60 8.81 3.63
N LEU A 141 0.04 9.27 2.57
CA LEU A 141 0.16 8.51 1.34
C LEU A 141 0.97 7.23 1.60
N PRO A 142 0.76 6.17 0.81
CA PRO A 142 1.62 5.02 0.90
C PRO A 142 3.03 5.49 0.53
N PRO A 143 4.09 4.96 1.15
CA PRO A 143 5.43 5.17 0.65
C PRO A 143 5.41 4.86 -0.86
N ARG A 144 5.80 5.79 -1.74
CA ARG A 144 5.88 5.47 -3.18
C ARG A 144 6.90 4.35 -3.29
N LEU A 145 6.42 3.12 -3.46
CA LEU A 145 7.23 1.94 -3.36
C LEU A 145 8.37 2.05 -4.37
N SER A 146 9.58 2.09 -3.82
CA SER A 146 10.76 1.67 -4.56
C SER A 146 10.44 0.27 -5.06
N ILE A 147 10.41 0.10 -6.37
CA ILE A 147 10.42 -1.23 -6.98
C ILE A 147 11.66 -1.92 -6.44
N GLY A 148 11.45 -2.89 -5.55
CA GLY A 148 12.49 -3.77 -5.05
C GLY A 148 12.84 -3.59 -3.58
N ARG A 149 12.93 -4.77 -2.95
CA ARG A 149 13.62 -5.13 -1.70
C ARG A 149 12.73 -5.02 -0.45
N ASP A 150 12.59 -6.03 0.40
CA ASP A 150 13.56 -7.05 0.82
C ASP A 150 12.89 -8.39 1.19
N GLU A 151 13.74 -9.43 1.34
CA GLU A 151 13.47 -10.86 1.49
C GLU A 151 12.75 -11.30 2.80
N ASP A 152 11.74 -10.57 3.26
CA ASP A 152 10.92 -11.07 4.37
C ASP A 152 9.90 -12.07 3.84
N LYS A 153 10.31 -13.34 3.90
CA LYS A 153 9.46 -14.52 3.72
C LYS A 153 8.17 -14.33 4.52
N LEU A 154 7.07 -14.14 3.81
CA LEU A 154 5.75 -14.24 4.40
C LEU A 154 5.55 -15.66 4.90
N ASP A 155 5.21 -15.77 6.18
CA ASP A 155 4.80 -17.03 6.77
C ASP A 155 3.54 -17.48 6.03
N ILE A 156 3.61 -18.58 5.28
CA ILE A 156 2.47 -19.17 4.56
C ILE A 156 1.30 -19.39 5.53
N ASN A 157 1.58 -19.59 6.83
CA ASN A 157 0.56 -19.70 7.87
C ASN A 157 -0.18 -18.37 8.16
N ALA A 158 0.33 -17.22 7.71
CA ALA A 158 -0.35 -15.93 7.84
C ALA A 158 -1.53 -15.77 6.86
N MET A 159 -1.57 -16.60 5.81
CA MET A 159 -2.69 -16.69 4.88
C MET A 159 -3.83 -17.57 5.40
N ASP A 160 -3.56 -18.43 6.38
CA ASP A 160 -4.57 -19.32 6.95
C ASP A 160 -5.71 -18.52 7.60
N GLY A 161 -6.95 -18.91 7.25
CA GLY A 161 -8.17 -18.25 7.72
C GLY A 161 -8.54 -16.97 6.98
N LEU A 162 -7.73 -16.51 6.00
CA LEU A 162 -8.14 -15.43 5.10
C LEU A 162 -9.09 -15.95 4.02
N PRO A 163 -10.00 -15.11 3.49
CA PRO A 163 -10.72 -15.41 2.26
C PRO A 163 -9.76 -15.75 1.12
N LYS A 164 -10.11 -16.74 0.28
CA LYS A 164 -9.33 -17.15 -0.90
C LYS A 164 -9.03 -15.96 -1.82
N GLU A 165 -9.95 -15.00 -1.94
CA GLU A 165 -9.75 -13.76 -2.71
C GLU A 165 -8.55 -12.95 -2.19
N ALA A 166 -8.44 -12.80 -0.86
CA ALA A 166 -7.33 -12.12 -0.22
C ALA A 166 -6.03 -12.92 -0.34
N GLN A 167 -6.11 -14.25 -0.19
CA GLN A 167 -4.97 -15.13 -0.35
C GLN A 167 -4.35 -14.99 -1.75
N VAL A 168 -5.18 -15.03 -2.80
CA VAL A 168 -4.68 -14.86 -4.17
C VAL A 168 -4.10 -13.47 -4.40
N GLY A 169 -4.70 -12.42 -3.83
CA GLY A 169 -4.15 -11.07 -3.87
C GLY A 169 -2.76 -10.94 -3.24
N ILE A 170 -2.52 -11.65 -2.12
CA ILE A 170 -1.20 -11.77 -1.50
C ILE A 170 -0.22 -12.45 -2.47
N LEU A 171 -0.60 -13.57 -3.08
CA LEU A 171 0.24 -14.29 -4.03
C LEU A 171 0.67 -13.42 -5.22
N PHE A 172 -0.26 -12.68 -5.82
CA PHE A 172 0.07 -11.73 -6.89
C PHE A 172 1.06 -10.68 -6.39
N SER A 173 0.81 -10.05 -5.24
CA SER A 173 1.73 -9.02 -4.75
C SER A 173 3.16 -9.51 -4.50
N MET A 174 3.33 -10.79 -4.17
CA MET A 174 4.63 -11.38 -3.87
C MET A 174 5.35 -11.91 -5.11
N CYS A 175 4.61 -12.59 -5.97
CA CYS A 175 5.19 -13.45 -6.98
C CYS A 175 4.99 -12.92 -8.40
N ASP A 176 4.00 -12.07 -8.65
CA ASP A 176 3.79 -11.42 -9.95
C ASP A 176 4.82 -10.30 -10.15
N THR A 177 6.00 -10.71 -10.61
CA THR A 177 7.17 -9.85 -10.73
C THR A 177 7.01 -8.83 -11.84
N ASN A 178 6.32 -9.20 -12.91
CA ASN A 178 6.11 -8.35 -14.08
C ASN A 178 4.83 -7.49 -13.97
N LYS A 179 3.99 -7.74 -12.96
CA LYS A 179 2.74 -7.04 -12.63
C LYS A 179 1.69 -7.13 -13.73
N ASP A 180 1.64 -8.25 -14.45
CA ASP A 180 0.66 -8.47 -15.51
C ASP A 180 -0.66 -9.09 -15.01
N MET A 181 -0.78 -9.31 -13.70
CA MET A 181 -1.91 -10.00 -13.04
C MET A 181 -2.09 -11.43 -13.54
N ARG A 182 -0.98 -12.09 -13.89
CA ARG A 182 -0.94 -13.51 -14.22
C ARG A 182 0.29 -14.15 -13.59
N LEU A 183 0.06 -14.99 -12.59
CA LEU A 183 1.14 -15.70 -11.94
C LEU A 183 1.44 -17.00 -12.68
N ILE A 184 2.60 -17.09 -13.33
CA ILE A 184 3.06 -18.32 -13.99
C ILE A 184 3.92 -19.18 -13.06
N VAL A 185 4.10 -20.46 -13.41
CA VAL A 185 4.92 -21.41 -12.63
C VAL A 185 6.35 -20.89 -12.38
N GLU A 186 6.97 -20.24 -13.38
CA GLU A 186 8.32 -19.69 -13.23
C GLU A 186 8.37 -18.60 -12.14
N GLU A 187 7.39 -17.70 -12.12
CA GLU A 187 7.27 -16.65 -11.11
C GLU A 187 7.00 -17.23 -9.72
N ALA A 188 6.10 -18.22 -9.63
CA ALA A 188 5.82 -18.96 -8.39
C ALA A 188 7.08 -19.65 -7.85
N GLN A 189 7.89 -20.28 -8.72
CA GLN A 189 9.14 -20.92 -8.32
C GLN A 189 10.19 -19.89 -7.89
N ASN A 190 10.31 -18.78 -8.62
CA ASN A 190 11.25 -17.71 -8.30
C ASN A 190 10.93 -17.05 -6.95
N CYS A 191 9.65 -16.91 -6.61
CA CYS A 191 9.21 -16.43 -5.30
C CYS A 191 9.18 -17.53 -4.21
N LYS A 192 9.56 -18.78 -4.54
CA LYS A 192 9.57 -19.95 -3.62
C LYS A 192 8.18 -20.28 -3.06
N LEU A 193 7.12 -20.04 -3.82
CA LEU A 193 5.77 -20.46 -3.47
C LEU A 193 5.69 -21.99 -3.42
N ASN A 194 4.96 -22.52 -2.44
CA ASN A 194 4.63 -23.95 -2.43
C ASN A 194 3.71 -24.25 -3.63
N MET A 195 4.13 -25.15 -4.51
CA MET A 195 3.35 -25.52 -5.70
C MET A 195 1.99 -26.14 -5.36
N GLU A 196 1.81 -26.75 -4.17
CA GLU A 196 0.49 -27.19 -3.72
C GLU A 196 -0.49 -26.01 -3.52
N ILE A 197 0.02 -24.86 -3.07
CA ILE A 197 -0.75 -23.63 -2.94
C ILE A 197 -1.06 -23.08 -4.32
N PHE A 198 -0.07 -23.04 -5.22
CA PHE A 198 -0.28 -22.63 -6.61
C PHE A 198 -1.40 -23.44 -7.27
N ASP A 199 -1.32 -24.78 -7.18
CA ASP A 199 -2.32 -25.70 -7.74
C ASP A 199 -3.70 -25.54 -7.08
N THR A 200 -3.77 -25.06 -5.84
CA THR A 200 -5.04 -24.79 -5.15
C THR A 200 -5.75 -23.57 -5.75
N PHE A 201 -5.00 -22.63 -6.31
CA PHE A 201 -5.52 -21.40 -6.90
C PHE A 201 -5.58 -21.43 -8.44
N ASP A 202 -4.92 -22.38 -9.10
CA ASP A 202 -5.06 -22.68 -10.54
C ASP A 202 -6.30 -23.56 -10.77
N TYR A 203 -7.48 -22.94 -10.76
CA TYR A 203 -8.77 -23.63 -10.84
C TYR A 203 -9.00 -24.27 -12.20
N ASP A 204 -8.59 -23.60 -13.27
CA ASP A 204 -8.78 -24.07 -14.63
C ASP A 204 -7.63 -24.98 -15.13
N LYS A 205 -6.59 -25.15 -14.31
CA LYS A 205 -5.39 -25.97 -14.59
C LYS A 205 -4.64 -25.49 -15.83
N SER A 206 -4.65 -24.19 -16.06
CA SER A 206 -3.98 -23.55 -17.19
C SER A 206 -2.48 -23.39 -16.99
N THR A 207 -1.93 -23.83 -15.85
CA THR A 207 -0.53 -23.61 -15.42
C THR A 207 -0.19 -22.15 -15.16
N SER A 208 -1.21 -21.33 -14.97
CA SER A 208 -1.10 -19.94 -14.54
C SER A 208 -2.30 -19.59 -13.69
N ILE A 209 -2.10 -18.82 -12.62
CA ILE A 209 -3.21 -18.21 -11.89
C ILE A 209 -3.48 -16.87 -12.55
N ASP A 210 -4.68 -16.67 -13.09
CA ASP A 210 -5.05 -15.44 -13.78
C ASP A 210 -6.45 -14.92 -13.41
N LYS A 211 -6.94 -13.95 -14.19
CA LYS A 211 -8.24 -13.31 -13.97
C LYS A 211 -9.41 -14.31 -14.00
N ASN A 212 -9.31 -15.40 -14.74
CA ASN A 212 -10.33 -16.43 -14.78
C ASN A 212 -10.40 -17.19 -13.45
N ASP A 213 -9.26 -17.53 -12.86
CA ASP A 213 -9.19 -18.15 -11.54
C ASP A 213 -9.72 -17.22 -10.46
N ILE A 214 -9.31 -15.95 -10.49
CA ILE A 214 -9.84 -14.92 -9.58
C ILE A 214 -11.36 -14.84 -9.69
N ALA A 215 -11.91 -14.86 -10.91
CA ALA A 215 -13.36 -14.83 -11.12
C ALA A 215 -14.05 -16.11 -10.61
N MET A 216 -13.41 -17.28 -10.71
CA MET A 216 -13.94 -18.52 -10.12
C MET A 216 -13.93 -18.48 -8.60
N ILE A 217 -12.83 -18.03 -8.00
CA ILE A 217 -12.67 -17.85 -6.55
C ILE A 217 -13.74 -16.89 -6.04
N SER A 218 -13.93 -15.74 -6.69
CA SER A 218 -14.95 -14.77 -6.28
C SER A 218 -16.37 -15.32 -6.35
N ARG A 219 -16.71 -16.08 -7.39
CA ARG A 219 -18.02 -16.73 -7.48
C ARG A 219 -18.21 -17.77 -6.38
N GLU A 220 -17.19 -18.56 -6.07
CA GLU A 220 -17.25 -19.54 -4.98
C GLU A 220 -17.44 -18.86 -3.63
N GLU A 221 -16.73 -17.76 -3.38
CA GLU A 221 -16.89 -17.00 -2.15
C GLU A 221 -18.25 -16.32 -2.02
N GLU A 222 -18.75 -15.69 -3.09
CA GLU A 222 -20.08 -15.11 -3.12
C GLU A 222 -21.15 -16.19 -2.87
N PHE A 223 -20.98 -17.37 -3.46
CA PHE A 223 -21.85 -18.52 -3.21
C PHE A 223 -21.80 -18.96 -1.74
N ASN A 224 -20.60 -19.16 -1.18
CA ASN A 224 -20.40 -19.60 0.21
C ASN A 224 -20.94 -18.58 1.24
N ARG A 225 -21.01 -17.29 0.90
CA ARG A 225 -21.63 -16.26 1.74
C ARG A 225 -23.16 -16.41 1.82
N VAL A 226 -23.78 -16.99 0.80
CA VAL A 226 -25.24 -17.17 0.69
C VAL A 226 -25.67 -18.58 1.11
N ASP A 227 -24.85 -19.61 0.87
CA ASP A 227 -25.04 -20.99 1.32
C ASP A 227 -24.71 -21.12 2.83
N LEU A 228 -25.66 -20.68 3.66
CA LEU A 228 -25.52 -20.59 5.11
C LEU A 228 -25.39 -21.96 5.76
N ASN A 229 -26.00 -22.99 5.18
CA ASN A 229 -25.97 -24.36 5.69
C ASN A 229 -24.86 -25.23 5.06
N GLN A 230 -24.07 -24.67 4.14
CA GLN A 230 -22.94 -25.30 3.46
C GLN A 230 -23.30 -26.58 2.71
N ASN A 231 -24.54 -26.70 2.22
CA ASN A 231 -25.02 -27.90 1.52
C ASN A 231 -24.74 -27.88 0.01
N LYS A 232 -24.03 -26.85 -0.48
CA LYS A 232 -23.70 -26.59 -1.89
C LYS A 232 -24.92 -26.29 -2.75
N LYS A 233 -26.00 -25.80 -2.15
CA LYS A 233 -27.23 -25.32 -2.82
C LYS A 233 -27.71 -24.07 -2.11
N ILE A 234 -28.44 -23.23 -2.83
CA ILE A 234 -29.12 -22.07 -2.25
C ILE A 234 -30.61 -22.41 -2.19
N ASP A 235 -31.16 -22.51 -0.99
CA ASP A 235 -32.59 -22.67 -0.80
C ASP A 235 -33.34 -21.32 -0.79
N LEU A 236 -34.68 -21.38 -0.76
CA LEU A 236 -35.53 -20.19 -0.77
C LEU A 236 -35.32 -19.30 0.47
N GLU A 237 -34.95 -19.89 1.61
CA GLU A 237 -34.73 -19.15 2.85
C GLU A 237 -33.40 -18.40 2.80
N GLU A 238 -32.34 -19.05 2.33
CA GLU A 238 -31.01 -18.50 2.07
C GLU A 238 -31.07 -17.35 1.06
N PHE A 239 -31.77 -17.56 -0.06
CA PHE A 239 -32.01 -16.52 -1.06
C PHE A 239 -32.80 -15.33 -0.50
N SER A 240 -33.82 -15.58 0.32
CA SER A 240 -34.61 -14.50 0.93
C SER A 240 -33.80 -13.69 1.95
N LYS A 241 -32.86 -14.33 2.65
CA LYS A 241 -31.97 -13.70 3.62
C LYS A 241 -30.88 -12.86 2.94
N SER A 242 -30.35 -13.29 1.81
CA SER A 242 -29.35 -12.51 1.06
C SER A 242 -29.95 -11.20 0.52
N GLN A 243 -31.17 -11.24 -0.03
CA GLN A 243 -31.88 -10.05 -0.52
C GLN A 243 -32.10 -8.96 0.56
N ARG A 244 -32.31 -9.34 1.82
CA ARG A 244 -32.49 -8.40 2.94
C ARG A 244 -31.19 -7.75 3.42
N ARG A 245 -30.03 -8.33 3.07
CA ARG A 245 -28.70 -7.85 3.47
C ARG A 245 -28.10 -6.84 2.47
N GLY A 246 -28.82 -6.49 1.40
CA GLY A 246 -28.39 -5.45 0.46
C GLY A 246 -27.24 -5.89 -0.45
N PHE A 247 -27.26 -7.15 -0.90
CA PHE A 247 -26.42 -7.63 -2.00
C PHE A 247 -27.06 -7.32 -3.36
#